data_AF-A0A5C5TLJ5-F1
#
_entry.id   AF-A0A5C5TLJ5-F1
#
_cell.length_a   1.000
_cell.length_b   1.000
_cell.length_c   1.000
_cell.angle_alpha   90.00
_cell.angle_beta   90.00
_cell.angle_gamma   90.00
#
_symmetry.space_group_name_H-M   'P 1'
#
loop_
_entity.id
_entity.type
_entity.pdbx_description
1 polymer ?
#
loop_
_entity_poly.entity_id
_entity_poly.type
_entity_poly.pdbx_seq_one_letter_code
_entity_poly.pdbx_strand_id
1 'polypeptide(L)'
;MTRRARWAIAGAALITAGVGLVFLGFVYDVLFAGIPYQDPPPELAAEYDRQARVAELISWLGVPLLVTGGVALLVTLFIGEDRRLP
;
A
#
# COMPACT_ATOMS: atom_id res chain seq x y z
N MET A 1 2.11 21.86 18.95
CA MET A 1 1.47 20.77 18.16
C MET A 1 1.05 19.67 19.12
N THR A 2 -0.25 19.31 19.17
CA THR A 2 -0.76 18.32 20.13
C THR A 2 -0.35 16.90 19.71
N ARG A 3 -0.15 15.98 20.69
CA ARG A 3 0.22 14.57 20.38
C ARG A 3 -0.78 13.93 19.41
N ARG A 4 -2.08 14.23 19.53
CA ARG A 4 -3.14 13.76 18.61
C ARG A 4 -2.90 14.19 17.15
N ALA A 5 -2.61 15.45 16.91
CA ALA A 5 -2.36 15.96 15.56
C ALA A 5 -1.14 15.28 14.90
N ARG A 6 -0.09 14.97 15.68
CA ARG A 6 1.08 14.25 15.17
C ARG A 6 0.72 12.84 14.69
N TRP A 7 -0.07 12.10 15.47
CA TRP A 7 -0.50 10.74 15.10
C TRP A 7 -1.45 10.71 13.91
N ALA A 8 -2.37 11.68 13.82
CA ALA A 8 -3.27 11.78 12.68
C ALA A 8 -2.50 12.09 11.38
N ILE A 9 -1.54 13.01 11.44
CA ILE A 9 -0.67 13.32 10.29
C ILE A 9 0.19 12.11 9.92
N ALA A 10 0.77 11.41 10.89
CA ALA A 10 1.55 10.20 10.63
C ALA A 10 0.70 9.10 10.00
N GLY A 11 -0.52 8.86 10.50
CA GLY A 11 -1.45 7.89 9.94
C GLY A 11 -1.85 8.23 8.51
N ALA A 12 -2.18 9.50 8.24
CA ALA A 12 -2.48 9.97 6.88
C ALA A 12 -1.27 9.82 5.95
N ALA A 13 -0.06 10.14 6.41
CA ALA A 13 1.16 9.96 5.63
C ALA A 13 1.43 8.48 5.27
N LEU A 14 1.21 7.56 6.23
CA LEU A 14 1.32 6.12 6.00
C LEU A 14 0.30 5.64 4.97
N ILE A 15 -0.95 6.10 5.05
CA ILE A 15 -1.98 5.75 4.07
C ILE A 15 -1.58 6.25 2.67
N THR A 16 -1.18 7.51 2.55
CA THR A 16 -0.75 8.08 1.26
C THR A 16 0.43 7.31 0.68
N ALA A 17 1.43 6.96 1.50
CA ALA A 17 2.56 6.15 1.07
C ALA A 17 2.13 4.73 0.65
N GLY A 18 1.21 4.11 1.40
CA GLY A 18 0.65 2.80 1.08
C GLY A 18 -0.11 2.79 -0.25
N VAL A 19 -0.99 3.78 -0.47
CA VAL A 19 -1.69 3.96 -1.76
C VAL A 19 -0.67 4.16 -2.88
N GLY A 20 0.35 4.99 -2.65
CA GLY A 20 1.42 5.23 -3.61
C GLY A 20 2.16 3.95 -4.00
N LEU A 21 2.50 3.09 -3.05
CA LEU A 21 3.16 1.81 -3.33
C LEU A 21 2.26 0.83 -4.08
N VAL A 22 0.99 0.69 -3.69
CA VAL A 22 0.04 -0.18 -4.41
C VAL A 22 -0.14 0.30 -5.85
N PHE A 23 -0.31 1.62 -6.04
CA PHE A 23 -0.44 2.20 -7.37
C PHE A 23 0.84 2.04 -8.19
N LEU A 24 2.02 2.21 -7.58
CA LEU A 24 3.30 2.02 -8.25
C LEU A 24 3.49 0.55 -8.67
N GLY A 25 3.12 -0.40 -7.81
CA GLY A 25 3.14 -1.83 -8.13
C GLY A 25 2.23 -2.15 -9.31
N PHE A 26 1.02 -1.60 -9.34
CA PHE A 26 0.10 -1.72 -10.49
C PHE A 26 0.67 -1.11 -11.78
N VAL A 27 1.23 0.09 -11.73
CA VAL A 27 1.87 0.72 -12.90
C VAL A 27 3.05 -0.11 -13.38
N TYR A 28 3.86 -0.65 -12.47
CA TYR A 28 4.96 -1.53 -12.81
C TYR A 28 4.47 -2.81 -13.50
N ASP A 29 3.43 -3.44 -12.96
CA ASP A 29 2.82 -4.64 -13.52
C ASP A 29 2.37 -4.39 -14.97
N VAL A 30 1.63 -3.30 -15.21
CA VAL A 30 1.13 -2.93 -16.54
C VAL A 30 2.25 -2.63 -17.52
N LEU A 31 3.33 -1.97 -17.08
CA LEU A 31 4.43 -1.57 -17.96
C LEU A 31 5.41 -2.71 -18.28
N PHE A 32 5.64 -3.64 -17.35
CA PHE A 32 6.70 -4.64 -17.47
C PHE A 32 6.21 -6.09 -17.59
N ALA A 33 5.18 -6.49 -16.82
CA ALA A 33 4.62 -7.84 -16.93
C ALA A 33 3.54 -7.88 -18.02
N GLY A 34 2.65 -6.90 -18.03
CA GLY A 34 1.57 -6.76 -18.99
C GLY A 34 0.60 -7.94 -18.93
N ILE A 35 0.15 -8.40 -20.10
CA ILE A 35 -0.73 -9.56 -20.23
C ILE A 35 0.15 -10.76 -20.59
N PRO A 36 0.05 -11.90 -19.88
CA PRO A 36 0.84 -13.08 -20.20
C PRO A 36 0.49 -13.62 -21.59
N TYR A 37 1.50 -14.07 -22.34
CA TYR A 37 1.29 -14.75 -23.62
C TYR A 37 0.47 -16.04 -23.40
N GLN A 38 -0.42 -16.36 -24.34
CA GLN A 38 -1.29 -17.55 -24.24
C GLN A 38 -0.52 -18.87 -24.38
N ASP A 39 0.58 -18.86 -25.14
CA ASP A 39 1.51 -19.99 -25.29
C ASP A 39 2.96 -19.46 -25.33
N PRO A 40 3.51 -19.05 -24.16
CA PRO A 40 4.84 -18.48 -24.11
C PRO A 40 5.91 -19.58 -24.23
N PRO A 41 6.97 -19.34 -25.01
CA PRO A 41 8.23 -20.05 -24.82
C PRO A 41 8.69 -19.98 -23.35
N PRO A 42 9.41 -21.00 -22.85
CA PRO A 42 9.79 -21.09 -21.43
C PRO A 42 10.58 -19.87 -20.93
N GLU A 43 11.38 -19.26 -21.81
CA GLU A 43 12.15 -18.04 -21.51
C GLU A 43 11.25 -16.83 -21.25
N LEU A 44 10.18 -16.65 -22.04
CA LEU A 44 9.23 -15.56 -21.87
C LEU A 44 8.34 -15.77 -20.65
N ALA A 45 7.99 -17.02 -20.34
CA ALA A 45 7.25 -17.35 -19.11
C ALA A 45 8.07 -17.00 -17.86
N ALA A 46 9.36 -17.37 -17.83
CA ALA A 46 10.24 -17.09 -16.70
C ALA A 46 10.46 -15.58 -16.47
N GLU A 47 10.61 -14.81 -17.55
CA GLU A 47 10.76 -13.36 -17.44
C GLU A 47 9.45 -12.70 -16.99
N TYR A 48 8.29 -13.13 -17.50
CA TYR A 48 6.99 -12.65 -17.01
C TYR A 48 6.83 -12.90 -15.51
N ASP A 49 7.09 -14.13 -15.04
CA ASP A 49 6.97 -14.49 -13.62
C ASP A 49 7.87 -13.64 -12.73
N ARG A 50 9.06 -13.28 -13.23
CA ARG A 50 9.99 -12.39 -12.54
C ARG A 50 9.41 -10.99 -12.42
N GLN A 51 8.92 -10.41 -13.51
CA GLN A 51 8.36 -9.05 -13.53
C GLN A 51 7.09 -8.97 -12.68
N ALA A 52 6.20 -9.95 -12.82
CA ALA A 52 4.98 -10.08 -12.01
C ALA A 52 5.30 -10.18 -10.52
N ARG A 53 6.32 -10.95 -10.13
CA ARG A 53 6.73 -11.06 -8.72
C ARG A 53 7.28 -9.75 -8.17
N VAL A 54 8.00 -8.96 -8.97
CA VAL A 54 8.47 -7.63 -8.56
C VAL A 54 7.27 -6.69 -8.34
N ALA A 55 6.33 -6.67 -9.28
CA ALA A 55 5.10 -5.88 -9.16
C ALA A 55 4.28 -6.26 -7.92
N GLU A 56 4.13 -7.56 -7.67
CA GLU A 56 3.47 -8.13 -6.52
C GLU A 56 4.16 -7.68 -5.22
N LEU A 57 5.49 -7.77 -5.14
CA LEU A 57 6.25 -7.38 -3.95
C LEU A 57 6.10 -5.89 -3.64
N ILE A 58 6.15 -5.02 -4.66
CA ILE A 58 5.92 -3.58 -4.49
C ILE A 58 4.51 -3.32 -3.95
N SER A 59 3.51 -4.00 -4.52
CA SER A 59 2.10 -3.87 -4.12
C SER A 59 1.89 -4.33 -2.67
N TRP A 60 2.46 -5.47 -2.29
CA TRP A 60 2.34 -6.02 -0.95
C TRP A 60 3.07 -5.21 0.12
N LEU A 61 4.10 -4.43 -0.24
CA LEU A 61 4.70 -3.47 0.70
C LEU A 61 3.77 -2.29 1.02
N GLY A 62 2.85 -1.94 0.12
CA GLY A 62 1.87 -0.88 0.34
C GLY A 62 0.75 -1.27 1.31
N VAL A 63 0.31 -2.53 1.29
CA VAL A 63 -0.75 -3.06 2.17
C VAL A 63 -0.50 -2.82 3.66
N PRO A 64 0.66 -3.17 4.27
CA PRO A 64 0.89 -2.94 5.69
C PRO A 64 0.93 -1.45 6.04
N LEU A 65 1.35 -0.56 5.13
CA LEU A 65 1.29 0.88 5.34
C LEU A 65 -0.16 1.39 5.41
N LEU A 66 -1.03 0.86 4.55
CA LEU A 66 -2.47 1.16 4.60
C LEU A 66 -3.09 0.68 5.91
N VAL A 67 -2.80 -0.55 6.32
CA VAL A 67 -3.34 -1.15 7.56
C VAL A 67 -2.85 -0.36 8.78
N THR A 68 -1.55 -0.14 8.91
CA THR A 68 -0.98 0.57 10.07
C THR A 68 -1.41 2.04 10.11
N GLY A 69 -1.44 2.72 8.96
CA GLY A 69 -1.94 4.10 8.87
C GLY A 69 -3.43 4.23 9.20
N GLY A 70 -4.24 3.29 8.72
CA GLY A 70 -5.67 3.19 9.04
C GLY A 70 -5.93 2.96 10.52
N VAL A 71 -5.21 2.01 11.13
CA VAL A 71 -5.29 1.75 12.57
C VAL A 71 -4.88 2.99 13.38
N ALA A 72 -3.80 3.67 13.00
CA ALA A 72 -3.36 4.89 13.67
C ALA A 72 -4.44 5.99 13.63
N LEU A 73 -5.09 6.19 12.48
CA LEU A 73 -6.20 7.13 12.36
C LEU A 73 -7.40 6.73 13.21
N LEU A 74 -7.83 5.47 13.14
CA LEU A 74 -8.95 4.97 13.95
C LEU A 74 -8.69 5.19 15.44
N VAL A 75 -7.53 4.80 15.93
CA VAL A 75 -7.14 5.00 17.34
C VAL A 75 -7.18 6.49 17.72
N THR A 76 -6.72 7.39 16.84
CA THR A 76 -6.80 8.83 17.13
C THR A 76 -8.22 9.38 17.16
N LEU A 77 -9.13 8.84 16.35
CA LEU A 77 -10.55 9.23 16.33
C LEU A 77 -11.27 8.74 17.60
N PHE A 78 -11.12 7.47 17.96
CA PHE A 78 -11.79 6.88 19.14
C PHE A 78 -11.31 7.48 20.46
N ILE A 79 -9.99 7.67 20.64
CA ILE A 79 -9.47 8.35 21.83
C ILE A 79 -9.96 9.81 21.89
N GLY A 80 -10.34 10.40 20.75
CA GLY A 80 -10.91 11.73 20.59
C GLY A 80 -12.21 11.95 21.35
N GLU A 81 -13.12 10.97 21.30
CA GLU A 81 -14.48 11.04 21.85
C GLU A 81 -14.53 10.89 23.37
N ASP A 82 -13.63 10.10 23.95
CA ASP A 82 -13.62 9.76 25.39
C ASP A 82 -13.38 10.97 26.32
N ARG A 83 -12.97 12.12 25.78
CA ARG A 83 -12.80 13.38 26.54
C ARG A 83 -13.94 14.38 26.37
N ARG A 84 -15.03 14.01 25.69
CA ARG A 84 -16.19 14.90 25.46
C ARG A 84 -17.41 14.56 26.31
N LEU A 85 -17.32 13.57 27.20
CA LEU A 85 -18.39 13.30 28.16
C LEU A 85 -18.21 14.23 29.38
N PRO A 86 -19.27 14.94 29.81
CA PRO A 86 -19.23 15.93 30.89
C PRO A 86 -19.01 15.30 32.28
#